data_AF-A0A931JXU6-F1
#
_entry.id   AF-A0A931JXU6-F1
#
_cell.length_a   1.000
_cell.length_b   1.000
_cell.length_c   1.000
_cell.angle_alpha   90.00
_cell.angle_beta   90.00
_cell.angle_gamma   90.00
#
_symmetry.space_group_name_H-M   'P 1'
#
loop_
_entity.id
_entity.type
_entity.pdbx_description
1 polymer ?
#
loop_
_entity_poly.entity_id
_entity_poly.type
_entity_poly.pdbx_seq_one_letter_code
_entity_poly.pdbx_strand_id
1 'polypeptide(L)'
;MPSHDHTTSHRLGVITVVLTLLAWSSTPLFIQHFAHSLDVWSSNGWRYAFAAIIWAPVLIIGRVRRTLPKGLAWRALTPSIFNAAGQTAFALSFYHIDAATGSFGLRSQIIFVAIGAYFLFPSERALLRDARSWLGIVLVLVGLAATLFLSRAGGPAQAVGVHASHGLGIALAVGGGILFAGYSLEVRRRLNDVSPLVSFAAISQYTALFLVLGMLAFGQNAAGEHNFGAGPLDMSAGQFSLFVLSSVIGIALGHVWYYTAIARLGVAVSSGVVQLQPFVVAVAQMAVFGRALAPAQWAGGGMAITGACLLLWVQWGLSSRGKPADPPDPHGVLQEQE
;
A
#
# COMPACT_ATOMS: atom_id res chain seq x y z
N MET A 1 31.92 23.65 -5.58
CA MET A 1 31.75 22.18 -5.73
C MET A 1 31.06 21.63 -4.49
N PRO A 2 30.03 20.76 -4.57
CA PRO A 2 29.30 20.29 -5.75
C PRO A 2 27.79 20.64 -5.71
N SER A 3 27.31 21.37 -6.71
CA SER A 3 25.87 21.53 -7.03
C SER A 3 25.27 20.31 -7.77
N HIS A 4 26.05 19.24 -7.93
CA HIS A 4 25.67 18.01 -8.64
C HIS A 4 24.84 17.01 -7.81
N ASP A 5 24.70 17.23 -6.50
CA ASP A 5 24.09 16.24 -5.60
C ASP A 5 22.55 16.34 -5.53
N HIS A 6 22.00 17.55 -5.63
CA HIS A 6 20.55 17.76 -5.56
C HIS A 6 19.79 17.20 -6.77
N THR A 7 20.34 17.36 -7.97
CA THR A 7 19.68 16.91 -9.22
C THR A 7 19.67 15.38 -9.33
N THR A 8 20.77 14.74 -8.94
CA THR A 8 20.91 13.28 -8.93
C THR A 8 20.01 12.64 -7.87
N SER A 9 19.96 13.23 -6.66
CA SER A 9 19.07 12.81 -5.57
C SER A 9 17.58 12.91 -5.97
N HIS A 10 17.19 14.00 -6.64
CA HIS A 10 15.82 14.19 -7.11
C HIS A 10 15.43 13.21 -8.23
N ARG A 11 16.30 13.01 -9.23
CA ARG A 11 16.09 12.04 -10.32
C ARG A 11 15.88 10.63 -9.78
N LEU A 12 16.71 10.20 -8.83
CA LEU A 12 16.57 8.91 -8.18
C LEU A 12 15.21 8.78 -7.48
N GLY A 13 14.76 9.82 -6.77
CA GLY A 13 13.44 9.85 -6.14
C GLY A 13 12.28 9.68 -7.14
N VAL A 14 12.37 10.32 -8.30
CA VAL A 14 11.37 10.19 -9.38
C VAL A 14 11.37 8.76 -9.94
N ILE A 15 12.55 8.20 -10.20
CA ILE A 15 12.66 6.82 -10.70
C ILE A 15 12.03 5.85 -9.69
N THR A 16 12.36 5.96 -8.41
CA THR A 16 11.86 5.02 -7.41
C THR A 16 10.36 5.18 -7.15
N VAL A 17 9.79 6.39 -7.20
CA VAL A 17 8.33 6.53 -7.06
C VAL A 17 7.57 5.93 -8.25
N VAL A 18 8.11 6.07 -9.47
CA VAL A 18 7.52 5.43 -10.66
C VAL A 18 7.63 3.92 -10.59
N LEU A 19 8.78 3.38 -10.19
CA LEU A 19 8.95 1.93 -9.99
C LEU A 19 8.00 1.39 -8.91
N THR A 20 7.79 2.16 -7.83
CA THR A 20 6.79 1.82 -6.80
C THR A 20 5.39 1.75 -7.39
N LEU A 21 4.99 2.78 -8.15
CA LEU A 21 3.69 2.85 -8.78
C LEU A 21 3.45 1.65 -9.70
N LEU A 22 4.43 1.30 -10.54
CA LEU A 22 4.35 0.15 -11.44
C LEU A 22 4.28 -1.18 -10.67
N ALA A 23 5.10 -1.35 -9.63
CA ALA A 23 5.14 -2.55 -8.81
C ALA A 23 3.84 -2.81 -8.05
N TRP A 24 3.25 -1.77 -7.47
CA TRP A 24 2.00 -1.88 -6.74
C TRP A 24 0.79 -1.95 -7.68
N SER A 25 0.89 -1.41 -8.90
CA SER A 25 -0.14 -1.56 -9.93
C SER A 25 -0.17 -2.95 -10.56
N SER A 26 0.97 -3.63 -10.68
CA SER A 26 1.01 -5.00 -11.21
C SER A 26 0.47 -6.04 -10.22
N THR A 27 0.52 -5.74 -8.92
CA THR A 27 0.14 -6.68 -7.86
C THR A 27 -1.32 -7.17 -7.96
N PRO A 28 -2.35 -6.31 -8.07
CA PRO A 28 -3.73 -6.76 -8.28
C PRO A 28 -3.91 -7.62 -9.54
N LEU A 29 -3.17 -7.31 -10.61
CA LEU A 29 -3.24 -8.05 -11.87
C LEU A 29 -2.67 -9.46 -11.71
N PHE A 30 -1.53 -9.61 -11.03
CA PHE A 30 -0.98 -10.93 -10.72
C PHE A 30 -1.91 -11.75 -9.84
N ILE A 31 -2.53 -11.12 -8.83
CA ILE A 31 -3.51 -11.82 -7.98
C ILE A 31 -4.66 -12.38 -8.82
N GLN A 32 -5.20 -11.60 -9.75
CA GLN A 32 -6.27 -12.09 -10.64
C GLN A 32 -5.80 -13.14 -11.63
N HIS A 33 -4.61 -12.96 -12.20
CA HIS A 33 -4.02 -13.94 -13.09
C HIS A 33 -3.91 -15.32 -12.42
N PHE A 34 -3.45 -15.37 -11.17
CA PHE A 34 -3.30 -16.60 -10.41
C PHE A 34 -4.56 -17.08 -9.70
N ALA A 35 -5.63 -16.27 -9.58
CA ALA A 35 -6.86 -16.67 -8.91
C ALA A 35 -7.55 -17.89 -9.57
N HIS A 36 -7.24 -18.16 -10.84
CA HIS A 36 -7.74 -19.32 -11.58
C HIS A 36 -7.03 -20.63 -11.21
N SER A 37 -5.83 -20.57 -10.65
CA SER A 37 -4.99 -21.74 -10.35
C SER A 37 -4.65 -21.90 -8.87
N LEU A 38 -4.74 -20.82 -8.09
CA LEU A 38 -4.47 -20.80 -6.66
C LEU A 38 -5.66 -20.27 -5.90
N ASP A 39 -5.91 -20.87 -4.74
CA ASP A 39 -6.76 -20.23 -3.74
C ASP A 39 -6.04 -19.03 -3.10
N VAL A 40 -6.83 -18.16 -2.50
CA VAL A 40 -6.37 -16.91 -1.88
C VAL A 40 -5.38 -17.12 -0.74
N TRP A 41 -5.53 -18.18 0.06
CA TRP A 41 -4.67 -18.47 1.20
C TRP A 41 -3.32 -18.99 0.75
N SER A 42 -3.29 -19.93 -0.20
CA SER A 42 -2.05 -20.37 -0.87
C SER A 42 -1.33 -19.20 -1.52
N SER A 43 -2.06 -18.37 -2.28
CA SER A 43 -1.49 -17.21 -2.95
C SER A 43 -0.86 -16.24 -1.95
N ASN A 44 -1.58 -15.83 -0.91
CA ASN A 44 -1.05 -14.88 0.07
C ASN A 44 0.09 -15.45 0.92
N GLY A 45 -0.06 -16.69 1.39
CA GLY A 45 0.93 -17.35 2.25
C GLY A 45 2.30 -17.43 1.58
N TRP A 46 2.35 -17.95 0.36
CA TRP A 46 3.61 -18.03 -0.40
C TRP A 46 4.19 -16.67 -0.75
N ARG A 47 3.37 -15.72 -1.23
CA ARG A 47 3.87 -14.38 -1.61
C ARG A 47 4.53 -13.69 -0.44
N TYR A 48 3.94 -13.79 0.75
CA TYR A 48 4.52 -13.23 1.96
C TYR A 48 5.68 -14.04 2.53
N ALA A 49 5.69 -15.38 2.38
CA ALA A 49 6.84 -16.20 2.76
C ALA A 49 8.10 -15.80 1.96
N PHE A 50 7.98 -15.62 0.65
CA PHE A 50 9.10 -15.15 -0.19
C PHE A 50 9.58 -13.76 0.24
N ALA A 51 8.66 -12.83 0.48
CA ALA A 51 9.02 -11.50 0.95
C ALA A 51 9.70 -11.56 2.33
N ALA A 52 9.22 -12.40 3.24
CA ALA A 52 9.82 -12.58 4.57
C ALA A 52 11.25 -13.13 4.47
N ILE A 53 11.52 -14.10 3.60
CA ILE A 53 12.87 -14.63 3.35
C ILE A 53 13.80 -13.51 2.87
N ILE A 54 13.35 -12.68 1.93
CA ILE A 54 14.14 -11.55 1.40
C ILE A 54 14.46 -10.53 2.49
N TRP A 55 13.54 -10.30 3.42
CA TRP A 55 13.70 -9.31 4.49
C TRP A 55 14.34 -9.84 5.77
N ALA A 56 14.42 -11.15 5.96
CA ALA A 56 15.02 -11.77 7.14
C ALA A 56 16.48 -11.34 7.37
N PRO A 57 17.36 -11.23 6.34
CA PRO A 57 18.73 -10.76 6.52
C PRO A 57 18.85 -9.42 7.23
N VAL A 58 17.92 -8.48 7.01
CA VAL A 58 17.95 -7.15 7.68
C VAL A 58 17.85 -7.31 9.20
N LEU A 59 16.99 -8.20 9.67
CA LEU A 59 16.83 -8.46 11.10
C LEU A 59 17.97 -9.30 11.66
N ILE A 60 18.42 -10.32 10.92
CA ILE A 60 19.54 -11.19 11.33
C ILE A 60 20.81 -10.34 11.49
N ILE A 61 21.17 -9.56 10.48
CA ILE A 61 22.34 -8.68 10.51
C ILE A 61 22.19 -7.63 11.61
N GLY A 62 21.01 -7.01 11.75
CA GLY A 62 20.75 -6.05 12.81
C GLY A 62 20.90 -6.66 14.21
N ARG A 63 20.46 -7.91 14.41
CA ARG A 63 20.58 -8.63 15.68
C ARG A 63 22.03 -8.94 16.00
N VAL A 64 22.79 -9.44 15.02
CA VAL A 64 24.23 -9.75 15.17
C VAL A 64 25.02 -8.47 15.48
N ARG A 65 24.72 -7.36 14.81
CA ARG A 65 25.35 -6.05 15.03
C ARG A 65 24.81 -5.29 16.24
N ARG A 66 23.81 -5.82 16.95
CA ARG A 66 23.13 -5.19 18.09
C ARG A 66 22.58 -3.79 17.78
N THR A 67 22.14 -3.56 16.54
CA THR A 67 21.57 -2.29 16.09
C THR A 67 20.05 -2.26 16.11
N LEU A 68 19.39 -3.39 16.45
CA LEU A 68 17.93 -3.43 16.55
C LEU A 68 17.42 -2.66 17.77
N PRO A 69 16.39 -1.82 17.60
CA PRO A 69 15.74 -1.15 18.72
C PRO A 69 15.19 -2.13 19.76
N LYS A 70 15.27 -1.74 21.04
CA LYS A 70 14.68 -2.52 22.14
C LYS A 70 13.16 -2.63 21.95
N GLY A 71 12.63 -3.83 22.17
CA GLY A 71 11.19 -4.09 22.06
C GLY A 71 10.63 -4.08 20.63
N LEU A 72 11.48 -4.07 19.59
CA LEU A 72 11.03 -4.06 18.18
C LEU A 72 9.97 -5.13 17.89
N ALA A 73 10.19 -6.36 18.37
CA ALA A 73 9.26 -7.47 18.21
C ALA A 73 7.84 -7.13 18.70
N TRP A 74 7.72 -6.57 19.91
CA TRP A 74 6.42 -6.20 20.48
C TRP A 74 5.81 -4.97 19.81
N ARG A 75 6.66 -3.99 19.45
CA ARG A 75 6.22 -2.78 18.76
C ARG A 75 5.68 -3.08 17.36
N ALA A 76 6.25 -4.09 16.69
CA ALA A 76 5.85 -4.52 15.35
C ALA A 76 4.61 -5.42 15.34
N LEU A 77 4.23 -6.09 16.43
CA LEU A 77 3.13 -7.07 16.39
C LEU A 77 1.79 -6.43 16.01
N THR A 78 1.40 -5.34 16.69
CA THR A 78 0.12 -4.67 16.43
C THR A 78 -0.03 -4.18 14.98
N PRO A 79 0.92 -3.43 14.39
CA PRO A 79 0.82 -3.07 12.98
C PRO A 79 0.83 -4.31 12.07
N SER A 80 1.52 -5.39 12.44
CA SER A 80 1.51 -6.64 11.65
C SER A 80 0.16 -7.35 11.63
N ILE A 81 -0.62 -7.27 12.71
CA ILE A 81 -1.98 -7.83 12.75
C ILE A 81 -2.89 -7.06 11.79
N PHE A 82 -2.86 -5.72 11.84
CA PHE A 82 -3.59 -4.88 10.88
C PHE A 82 -3.15 -5.14 9.45
N ASN A 83 -1.85 -5.26 9.22
CA ASN A 83 -1.31 -5.56 7.90
C ASN A 83 -1.75 -6.95 7.41
N ALA A 84 -1.63 -8.00 8.22
CA ALA A 84 -2.05 -9.35 7.84
C ALA A 84 -3.54 -9.41 7.51
N ALA A 85 -4.39 -8.84 8.37
CA ALA A 85 -5.83 -8.76 8.10
C ALA A 85 -6.13 -7.94 6.83
N GLY A 86 -5.46 -6.80 6.67
CA GLY A 86 -5.60 -5.94 5.48
C GLY A 86 -5.17 -6.64 4.20
N GLN A 87 -4.09 -7.41 4.23
CA GLN A 87 -3.58 -8.18 3.09
C GLN A 87 -4.48 -9.37 2.74
N THR A 88 -5.10 -10.00 3.73
CA THR A 88 -6.13 -11.02 3.50
C THR A 88 -7.36 -10.39 2.82
N ALA A 89 -7.88 -9.28 3.35
CA ALA A 89 -9.01 -8.58 2.76
C ALA A 89 -8.70 -8.05 1.34
N PHE A 90 -7.50 -7.50 1.16
CA PHE A 90 -6.98 -7.04 -0.13
C PHE A 90 -6.96 -8.16 -1.16
N ALA A 91 -6.33 -9.29 -0.85
CA ALA A 91 -6.24 -10.41 -1.79
C ALA A 91 -7.62 -11.01 -2.08
N LEU A 92 -8.42 -11.27 -1.04
CA LEU A 92 -9.80 -11.78 -1.19
C LEU A 92 -10.65 -10.87 -2.08
N SER A 93 -10.51 -9.54 -1.96
CA SER A 93 -11.29 -8.62 -2.79
C SER A 93 -11.11 -8.90 -4.29
N PHE A 94 -9.88 -9.18 -4.74
CA PHE A 94 -9.59 -9.45 -6.15
C PHE A 94 -10.04 -10.83 -6.64
N TYR A 95 -10.44 -11.73 -5.74
CA TYR A 95 -11.13 -12.98 -6.08
C TYR A 95 -12.63 -12.74 -6.34
N HIS A 96 -13.18 -11.60 -5.92
CA HIS A 96 -14.59 -11.27 -6.06
C HIS A 96 -14.89 -10.15 -7.06
N ILE A 97 -13.97 -9.18 -7.23
CA ILE A 97 -14.15 -8.00 -8.11
C ILE A 97 -12.91 -7.74 -8.97
N ASP A 98 -13.06 -6.94 -10.03
CA ASP A 98 -11.96 -6.62 -10.95
C ASP A 98 -10.85 -5.77 -10.27
N ALA A 99 -9.67 -5.76 -10.90
CA ALA A 99 -8.45 -5.25 -10.28
C ALA A 99 -8.53 -3.74 -10.06
N ALA A 100 -9.16 -3.01 -10.99
CA ALA A 100 -9.31 -1.58 -10.85
C ALA A 100 -10.37 -1.22 -9.80
N THR A 101 -11.54 -1.86 -9.82
CA THR A 101 -12.59 -1.60 -8.81
C THR A 101 -12.08 -1.84 -7.39
N GLY A 102 -11.37 -2.96 -7.15
CA GLY A 102 -10.76 -3.22 -5.85
C GLY A 102 -9.68 -2.18 -5.49
N SER A 103 -8.86 -1.77 -6.47
CA SER A 103 -7.84 -0.74 -6.27
C SER A 103 -8.41 0.63 -5.92
N PHE A 104 -9.57 1.00 -6.48
CA PHE A 104 -10.31 2.19 -6.08
C PHE A 104 -10.85 2.05 -4.67
N GLY A 105 -11.52 0.93 -4.33
CA GLY A 105 -12.10 0.70 -3.00
C GLY A 105 -11.09 0.86 -1.86
N LEU A 106 -9.86 0.41 -2.07
CA LEU A 106 -8.76 0.57 -1.11
C LEU A 106 -8.37 2.04 -0.85
N ARG A 107 -8.64 2.97 -1.78
CA ARG A 107 -8.36 4.40 -1.57
C ARG A 107 -9.24 5.02 -0.48
N SER A 108 -10.31 4.35 -0.06
CA SER A 108 -11.06 4.72 1.15
C SER A 108 -10.17 4.86 2.38
N GLN A 109 -9.00 4.18 2.41
CA GLN A 109 -8.00 4.31 3.46
C GLN A 109 -7.65 5.77 3.80
N ILE A 110 -7.62 6.69 2.82
CA ILE A 110 -7.20 8.08 3.06
C ILE A 110 -8.15 8.80 4.03
N ILE A 111 -9.44 8.47 3.97
CA ILE A 111 -10.46 9.03 4.85
C ILE A 111 -10.26 8.47 6.27
N PHE A 112 -10.07 7.15 6.38
CA PHE A 112 -9.86 6.50 7.67
C PHE A 112 -8.54 6.89 8.32
N VAL A 113 -7.48 7.14 7.52
CA VAL A 113 -6.23 7.72 8.02
C VAL A 113 -6.46 9.12 8.55
N ALA A 114 -7.18 9.99 7.83
CA ALA A 114 -7.46 11.36 8.29
C ALA A 114 -8.27 11.38 9.60
N ILE A 115 -9.32 10.55 9.69
CA ILE A 115 -10.15 10.41 10.89
C ILE A 115 -9.34 9.80 12.05
N GLY A 116 -8.64 8.70 11.81
CA GLY A 116 -7.84 8.05 12.85
C GLY A 116 -6.69 8.94 13.33
N ALA A 117 -6.06 9.69 12.43
CA ALA A 117 -5.01 10.64 12.77
C ALA A 117 -5.54 11.79 13.65
N TYR A 118 -6.76 12.28 13.41
CA TYR A 118 -7.40 13.30 14.25
C TYR A 118 -7.53 12.85 15.72
N PHE A 119 -7.90 11.59 15.94
CA PHE A 119 -8.03 11.03 17.30
C PHE A 119 -6.69 10.72 17.94
N LEU A 120 -5.74 10.16 17.18
CA LEU A 120 -4.47 9.66 17.70
C LEU A 120 -3.37 10.74 17.83
N PHE A 121 -3.38 11.75 16.96
CA PHE A 121 -2.30 12.74 16.86
C PHE A 121 -2.86 14.17 17.00
N PRO A 122 -2.67 14.83 18.16
CA PRO A 122 -3.15 16.19 18.38
C PRO A 122 -2.72 17.20 17.30
N SER A 123 -1.53 17.03 16.72
CA SER A 123 -0.99 17.88 15.65
C SER A 123 -1.79 17.80 14.34
N GLU A 124 -2.49 16.70 14.09
CA GLU A 124 -3.26 16.49 12.86
C GLU A 124 -4.70 17.01 12.98
N ARG A 125 -5.13 17.45 14.17
CA ARG A 125 -6.50 17.93 14.39
C ARG A 125 -6.85 19.16 13.55
N ALA A 126 -5.85 19.96 13.19
CA ALA A 126 -6.02 21.09 12.29
C ALA A 126 -6.50 20.67 10.90
N LEU A 127 -6.15 19.46 10.43
CA LEU A 127 -6.56 18.97 9.12
C LEU A 127 -8.08 18.90 8.99
N LEU A 128 -8.77 18.25 9.94
CA LEU A 128 -10.24 18.12 9.90
C LEU A 128 -10.99 19.38 10.37
N ARG A 129 -10.28 20.39 10.87
CA ARG A 129 -10.86 21.71 11.16
C ARG A 129 -10.90 22.61 9.93
N ASP A 130 -10.16 22.29 8.88
CA ASP A 130 -10.16 23.04 7.63
C ASP A 130 -11.33 22.60 6.73
N ALA A 131 -12.14 23.56 6.28
CA ALA A 131 -13.29 23.29 5.41
C ALA A 131 -12.90 22.63 4.07
N ARG A 132 -11.70 22.90 3.56
CA ARG A 132 -11.21 22.32 2.30
C ARG A 132 -10.96 20.81 2.44
N SER A 133 -10.60 20.35 3.63
CA SER A 133 -10.46 18.92 3.93
C SER A 133 -11.79 18.18 3.81
N TRP A 134 -12.89 18.80 4.24
CA TRP A 134 -14.23 18.22 4.11
C TRP A 134 -14.68 18.13 2.65
N LEU A 135 -14.39 19.15 1.84
CA LEU A 135 -14.58 19.07 0.39
C LEU A 135 -13.79 17.90 -0.21
N GLY A 136 -12.52 17.74 0.20
CA GLY A 136 -11.69 16.61 -0.22
C GLY A 136 -12.29 15.25 0.16
N ILE A 137 -12.76 15.09 1.39
CA ILE A 137 -13.42 13.87 1.88
C ILE A 137 -14.69 13.58 1.08
N VAL A 138 -15.54 14.57 0.85
CA VAL A 138 -16.78 14.40 0.06
C VAL A 138 -16.45 13.96 -1.36
N LEU A 139 -15.47 14.60 -2.01
CA LEU A 139 -15.03 14.22 -3.35
C LEU A 139 -14.49 12.78 -3.39
N VAL A 140 -13.72 12.36 -2.39
CA VAL A 140 -13.27 10.97 -2.26
C VAL A 140 -14.46 10.03 -2.10
N LEU A 141 -15.40 10.32 -1.19
CA LEU A 141 -16.55 9.46 -0.92
C LEU A 141 -17.47 9.30 -2.15
N VAL A 142 -17.83 10.42 -2.80
CA VAL A 142 -18.68 10.39 -4.00
C VAL A 142 -17.98 9.71 -5.16
N GLY A 143 -16.70 10.03 -5.38
CA GLY A 143 -15.89 9.39 -6.42
C GLY A 143 -15.76 7.89 -6.21
N LEU A 144 -15.49 7.45 -4.98
CA LEU A 144 -15.43 6.04 -4.61
C LEU A 144 -16.78 5.34 -4.81
N ALA A 145 -17.87 5.93 -4.32
CA ALA A 145 -19.20 5.39 -4.51
C ALA A 145 -19.51 5.20 -6.00
N ALA A 146 -19.19 6.19 -6.84
CA ALA A 146 -19.33 6.07 -8.29
C ALA A 146 -18.47 4.94 -8.86
N THR A 147 -17.20 4.80 -8.46
CA THR A 147 -16.35 3.70 -8.97
C THR A 147 -16.82 2.30 -8.56
N LEU A 148 -17.34 2.16 -7.33
CA LEU A 148 -17.70 0.87 -6.73
C LEU A 148 -19.10 0.43 -7.14
N PHE A 149 -20.11 1.31 -7.07
CA PHE A 149 -21.50 0.96 -7.35
C PHE A 149 -21.87 1.03 -8.82
N LEU A 150 -21.14 1.80 -9.63
CA LEU A 150 -21.33 1.83 -11.09
C LEU A 150 -20.41 0.84 -11.81
N SER A 151 -19.66 0.02 -11.08
CA SER A 151 -18.88 -1.05 -11.69
C SER A 151 -19.78 -2.06 -12.36
N ARG A 152 -19.47 -2.32 -13.63
CA ARG A 152 -20.09 -3.37 -14.44
C ARG A 152 -19.12 -4.51 -14.72
N ALA A 153 -17.85 -4.34 -14.37
CA ALA A 153 -16.83 -5.36 -14.53
C ALA A 153 -16.95 -6.36 -13.37
N GLY A 154 -17.26 -7.62 -13.69
CA GLY A 154 -17.21 -8.71 -12.72
C GLY A 154 -15.76 -9.07 -12.35
N GLY A 155 -15.60 -9.74 -11.21
CA GLY A 155 -14.34 -10.36 -10.80
C GLY A 155 -13.86 -11.47 -11.74
N PRO A 156 -12.78 -12.19 -11.42
CA PRO A 156 -12.37 -13.37 -12.18
C PRO A 156 -13.56 -14.34 -12.34
N ALA A 157 -13.77 -14.85 -13.57
CA ALA A 157 -14.96 -15.63 -13.90
C ALA A 157 -15.04 -16.95 -13.12
N GLN A 158 -13.88 -17.50 -12.72
CA GLN A 158 -13.73 -18.68 -11.88
C GLN A 158 -12.51 -18.45 -10.98
N ALA A 159 -12.72 -18.34 -9.67
CA ALA A 159 -11.64 -18.22 -8.69
C ALA A 159 -11.63 -19.45 -7.80
N VAL A 160 -10.46 -20.03 -7.55
CA VAL A 160 -10.33 -21.26 -6.75
C VAL A 160 -10.74 -20.98 -5.29
N GLY A 161 -11.59 -21.85 -4.74
CA GLY A 161 -12.02 -21.80 -3.35
C GLY A 161 -13.01 -20.68 -3.01
N VAL A 162 -13.49 -19.90 -3.99
CA VAL A 162 -14.35 -18.74 -3.74
C VAL A 162 -15.47 -18.62 -4.77
N HIS A 163 -16.71 -18.44 -4.30
CA HIS A 163 -17.81 -17.99 -5.14
C HIS A 163 -17.81 -16.45 -5.24
N ALA A 164 -17.59 -15.93 -6.45
CA ALA A 164 -17.51 -14.49 -6.69
C ALA A 164 -18.80 -13.77 -6.27
N SER A 165 -18.66 -12.66 -5.53
CA SER A 165 -19.77 -11.85 -5.02
C SER A 165 -19.34 -10.40 -5.03
N HIS A 166 -19.96 -9.60 -5.89
CA HIS A 166 -19.56 -8.21 -6.09
C HIS A 166 -19.66 -7.38 -4.80
N GLY A 167 -20.75 -7.56 -4.04
CA GLY A 167 -20.96 -6.86 -2.77
C GLY A 167 -19.90 -7.23 -1.71
N LEU A 168 -19.56 -8.52 -1.60
CA LEU A 168 -18.52 -8.97 -0.69
C LEU A 168 -17.14 -8.43 -1.10
N GLY A 169 -16.82 -8.43 -2.40
CA GLY A 169 -15.58 -7.86 -2.90
C GLY A 169 -15.43 -6.36 -2.60
N ILE A 170 -16.52 -5.58 -2.74
CA ILE A 170 -16.55 -4.16 -2.34
C ILE A 170 -16.31 -4.02 -0.83
N ALA A 171 -17.03 -4.80 -0.01
CA ALA A 171 -16.89 -4.77 1.44
C ALA A 171 -15.46 -5.11 1.89
N LEU A 172 -14.82 -6.10 1.25
CA LEU A 172 -13.43 -6.49 1.49
C LEU A 172 -12.44 -5.42 1.02
N ALA A 173 -12.67 -4.75 -0.11
CA ALA A 173 -11.79 -3.67 -0.59
C ALA A 173 -11.84 -2.45 0.35
N VAL A 174 -13.03 -2.03 0.77
CA VAL A 174 -13.20 -0.93 1.75
C VAL A 174 -12.67 -1.34 3.13
N GLY A 175 -13.00 -2.56 3.58
CA GLY A 175 -12.48 -3.13 4.83
C GLY A 175 -10.95 -3.22 4.84
N GLY A 176 -10.34 -3.64 3.73
CA GLY A 176 -8.90 -3.61 3.52
C GLY A 176 -8.33 -2.20 3.63
N GLY A 177 -9.02 -1.19 3.07
CA GLY A 177 -8.66 0.22 3.23
C GLY A 177 -8.66 0.69 4.70
N ILE A 178 -9.67 0.29 5.49
CA ILE A 178 -9.73 0.56 6.93
C ILE A 178 -8.56 -0.10 7.67
N LEU A 179 -8.28 -1.37 7.36
CA LEU A 179 -7.20 -2.13 7.99
C LEU A 179 -5.83 -1.55 7.64
N PHE A 180 -5.61 -1.11 6.40
CA PHE A 180 -4.38 -0.42 5.99
C PHE A 180 -4.26 0.97 6.61
N ALA A 181 -5.36 1.68 6.83
CA ALA A 181 -5.34 2.89 7.63
C ALA A 181 -4.86 2.60 9.06
N GLY A 182 -5.44 1.60 9.72
CA GLY A 182 -5.01 1.15 11.05
C GLY A 182 -3.53 0.74 11.09
N TYR A 183 -3.08 -0.01 10.09
CA TYR A 183 -1.67 -0.35 9.90
C TYR A 183 -0.78 0.89 9.87
N SER A 184 -1.07 1.86 8.99
CA SER A 184 -0.25 3.07 8.83
C SER A 184 -0.21 3.93 10.11
N LEU A 185 -1.34 4.04 10.81
CA LEU A 185 -1.45 4.78 12.07
C LEU A 185 -0.69 4.09 13.20
N GLU A 186 -0.76 2.76 13.31
CA GLU A 186 -0.01 1.99 14.30
C GLU A 186 1.49 2.01 14.04
N VAL A 187 1.93 1.95 12.78
CA VAL A 187 3.34 2.16 12.42
C VAL A 187 3.80 3.55 12.88
N ARG A 188 3.03 4.60 12.58
CA ARG A 188 3.36 5.96 13.03
C ARG A 188 3.36 6.08 14.56
N ARG A 189 2.46 5.40 15.25
CA ARG A 189 2.34 5.47 16.72
C ARG A 189 3.46 4.70 17.42
N ARG A 190 3.82 3.52 16.92
CA ARG A 190 4.68 2.57 17.62
C ARG A 190 6.09 2.46 17.05
N LEU A 191 6.35 2.95 15.85
CA LEU A 191 7.61 2.75 15.11
C LEU A 191 8.13 4.04 14.45
N ASN A 192 7.72 5.23 14.93
CA ASN A 192 8.18 6.52 14.37
C ASN A 192 9.70 6.76 14.52
N ASP A 193 10.32 6.26 15.58
CA ASP A 193 11.77 6.33 15.85
C ASP A 193 12.58 5.19 15.21
N VAL A 194 11.92 4.24 14.54
CA VAL A 194 12.59 3.09 13.94
C VAL A 194 12.70 3.31 12.43
N SER A 195 13.89 3.02 11.86
CA SER A 195 14.09 3.15 10.42
C SER A 195 13.01 2.38 9.63
N PRO A 196 12.41 2.95 8.57
CA PRO A 196 11.33 2.30 7.81
C PRO A 196 11.70 0.91 7.29
N LEU A 197 12.97 0.70 6.93
CA LEU A 197 13.50 -0.58 6.47
C LEU A 197 13.42 -1.67 7.55
N VAL A 198 13.87 -1.36 8.78
CA VAL A 198 13.83 -2.29 9.92
C VAL A 198 12.40 -2.51 10.38
N SER A 199 11.58 -1.45 10.42
CA SER A 199 10.15 -1.53 10.73
C SER A 199 9.44 -2.48 9.76
N PHE A 200 9.64 -2.29 8.46
CA PHE A 200 9.02 -3.14 7.44
C PHE A 200 9.53 -4.59 7.52
N ALA A 201 10.84 -4.79 7.68
CA ALA A 201 11.40 -6.13 7.81
C ALA A 201 10.80 -6.89 9.01
N ALA A 202 10.62 -6.24 10.16
CA ALA A 202 9.98 -6.84 11.33
C ALA A 202 8.51 -7.17 11.08
N ILE A 203 7.78 -6.22 10.49
CA ILE A 203 6.35 -6.37 10.20
C ILE A 203 6.11 -7.48 9.17
N SER A 204 6.95 -7.59 8.15
CA SER A 204 6.82 -8.59 7.10
C SER A 204 6.99 -10.00 7.65
N GLN A 205 7.85 -10.22 8.66
CA GLN A 205 7.98 -11.54 9.29
C GLN A 205 6.71 -11.96 10.01
N TYR A 206 6.13 -11.09 10.85
CA TYR A 206 4.88 -11.39 11.55
C TYR A 206 3.70 -11.53 10.58
N THR A 207 3.63 -10.66 9.57
CA THR A 207 2.60 -10.75 8.53
C THR A 207 2.70 -12.09 7.80
N ALA A 208 3.91 -12.50 7.40
CA ALA A 208 4.14 -13.78 6.76
C ALA A 208 3.79 -14.95 7.68
N LEU A 209 4.13 -14.88 8.97
CA LEU A 209 3.72 -15.90 9.93
C LEU A 209 2.19 -16.05 9.95
N PHE A 210 1.43 -14.97 10.09
CA PHE A 210 -0.04 -15.04 10.10
C PHE A 210 -0.61 -15.58 8.79
N LEU A 211 -0.09 -15.13 7.64
CA LEU A 211 -0.59 -15.55 6.34
C LEU A 211 -0.18 -16.99 5.97
N VAL A 212 1.00 -17.44 6.39
CA VAL A 212 1.43 -18.85 6.26
C VAL A 212 0.59 -19.74 7.17
N LEU A 213 0.29 -19.33 8.41
CA LEU A 213 -0.64 -20.07 9.26
C LEU A 213 -2.04 -20.15 8.65
N GLY A 214 -2.52 -19.04 8.06
CA GLY A 214 -3.78 -19.03 7.29
C GLY A 214 -3.75 -19.98 6.09
N MET A 215 -2.65 -19.99 5.34
CA MET A 215 -2.40 -20.93 4.24
C MET A 215 -2.45 -22.39 4.68
N LEU A 216 -1.74 -22.72 5.77
CA LEU A 216 -1.73 -24.09 6.29
C LEU A 216 -3.12 -24.49 6.81
N ALA A 217 -3.87 -23.57 7.41
CA ALA A 217 -5.19 -23.85 7.95
C ALA A 217 -6.30 -23.93 6.89
N PHE A 218 -6.24 -23.13 5.82
CA PHE A 218 -7.36 -22.92 4.89
C PHE A 218 -7.02 -23.11 3.41
N GLY A 219 -5.77 -23.41 3.05
CA GLY A 219 -5.34 -23.60 1.67
C GLY A 219 -6.03 -24.79 0.99
N GLN A 220 -6.52 -24.59 -0.23
CA GLN A 220 -7.33 -25.56 -0.96
C GLN A 220 -6.82 -25.75 -2.40
N ASN A 221 -7.02 -26.93 -2.95
CA ASN A 221 -6.78 -27.18 -4.38
C ASN A 221 -7.98 -26.72 -5.22
N ALA A 222 -7.86 -26.85 -6.55
CA ALA A 222 -8.93 -26.52 -7.49
C ALA A 222 -10.23 -27.33 -7.28
N ALA A 223 -10.14 -28.52 -6.69
CA ALA A 223 -11.28 -29.36 -6.34
C ALA A 223 -11.95 -28.96 -5.00
N GLY A 224 -11.40 -27.99 -4.28
CA GLY A 224 -11.89 -27.55 -2.97
C GLY A 224 -11.40 -28.39 -1.79
N GLU A 225 -10.49 -29.34 -2.04
CA GLU A 225 -9.90 -30.17 -0.99
C GLU A 225 -8.77 -29.42 -0.28
N HIS A 226 -8.65 -29.60 1.04
CA HIS A 226 -7.60 -28.98 1.82
C HIS A 226 -6.22 -29.52 1.42
N ASN A 227 -5.29 -28.64 1.05
CA ASN A 227 -3.96 -29.00 0.54
C ASN A 227 -2.80 -28.31 1.27
N PHE A 228 -3.07 -27.65 2.40
CA PHE A 228 -2.07 -26.95 3.22
C PHE A 228 -1.21 -25.93 2.45
N GLY A 229 -1.69 -25.39 1.33
CA GLY A 229 -0.92 -24.45 0.53
C GLY A 229 -0.02 -25.08 -0.53
N ALA A 230 -0.15 -26.36 -0.84
CA ALA A 230 0.71 -27.03 -1.82
C ALA A 230 0.55 -26.54 -3.27
N GLY A 231 -0.51 -25.80 -3.58
CA GLY A 231 -0.88 -25.42 -4.96
C GLY A 231 0.26 -24.87 -5.84
N PRO A 232 1.12 -23.95 -5.38
CA PRO A 232 2.22 -23.45 -6.21
C PRO A 232 3.26 -24.52 -6.59
N LEU A 233 3.36 -25.63 -5.86
CA LEU A 233 4.31 -26.70 -6.14
C LEU A 233 3.93 -27.52 -7.39
N ASP A 234 2.65 -27.50 -7.76
CA ASP A 234 2.13 -28.19 -8.95
C ASP A 234 2.25 -27.35 -10.23
N MET A 235 2.73 -26.11 -10.11
CA MET A 235 2.90 -25.22 -11.26
C MET A 235 4.08 -25.61 -12.13
N SER A 236 3.99 -25.29 -13.43
CA SER A 236 5.17 -25.30 -14.29
C SER A 236 6.23 -24.32 -13.77
N ALA A 237 7.51 -24.61 -14.04
CA ALA A 237 8.62 -23.77 -13.58
C ALA A 237 8.48 -22.29 -14.02
N GLY A 238 7.92 -22.04 -15.20
CA GLY A 238 7.65 -20.69 -15.70
C GLY A 238 6.58 -19.95 -14.89
N GLN A 239 5.47 -20.63 -14.57
CA GLN A 239 4.39 -20.07 -13.74
C GLN A 239 4.85 -19.82 -12.30
N PHE A 240 5.58 -20.77 -11.72
CA PHE A 240 6.16 -20.60 -10.39
C PHE A 240 7.15 -19.44 -10.35
N SER A 241 8.03 -19.30 -11.36
CA SER A 241 8.97 -18.19 -11.45
C SER A 241 8.26 -16.84 -11.57
N LEU A 242 7.19 -16.76 -12.37
CA LEU A 242 6.37 -15.56 -12.49
C LEU A 242 5.68 -15.22 -11.17
N PHE A 243 5.20 -16.23 -10.44
CA PHE A 243 4.59 -16.07 -9.14
C PHE A 243 5.57 -15.55 -8.08
N VAL A 244 6.79 -16.12 -8.02
CA VAL A 244 7.88 -15.61 -7.17
C VAL A 244 8.20 -14.17 -7.54
N LEU A 245 8.41 -13.87 -8.83
CA LEU A 245 8.74 -12.53 -9.31
C LEU A 245 7.66 -11.51 -8.92
N SER A 246 6.38 -11.87 -9.04
CA SER A 246 5.26 -11.01 -8.63
C SER A 246 5.29 -10.68 -7.13
N SER A 247 5.74 -11.63 -6.31
CA SER A 247 5.88 -11.47 -4.85
C SER A 247 7.02 -10.50 -4.52
N VAL A 248 8.17 -10.68 -5.19
CA VAL A 248 9.35 -9.84 -4.99
C VAL A 248 9.06 -8.41 -5.42
N ILE A 249 8.45 -8.20 -6.58
CA ILE A 249 8.13 -6.86 -7.09
C ILE A 249 7.07 -6.19 -6.20
N GLY A 250 5.95 -6.86 -5.97
CA GLY A 250 4.78 -6.28 -5.30
C GLY A 250 4.97 -6.02 -3.82
N ILE A 251 5.71 -6.88 -3.12
CA ILE A 251 5.85 -6.83 -1.66
C ILE A 251 7.26 -6.40 -1.26
N ALA A 252 8.32 -7.02 -1.80
CA ALA A 252 9.66 -6.72 -1.31
C ALA A 252 10.21 -5.40 -1.86
N LEU A 253 10.38 -5.30 -3.18
CA LEU A 253 11.03 -4.17 -3.83
C LEU A 253 10.18 -2.90 -3.85
N GLY A 254 8.86 -3.03 -4.03
CA GLY A 254 7.94 -1.89 -4.02
C GLY A 254 8.10 -1.01 -2.77
N HIS A 255 8.27 -1.62 -1.59
CA HIS A 255 8.47 -0.88 -0.34
C HIS A 255 9.84 -0.18 -0.26
N VAL A 256 10.91 -0.80 -0.79
CA VAL A 256 12.24 -0.17 -0.83
C VAL A 256 12.22 1.08 -1.69
N TRP A 257 11.65 0.95 -2.88
CA TRP A 257 11.51 2.07 -3.81
C TRP A 257 10.63 3.16 -3.21
N TYR A 258 9.55 2.80 -2.51
CA TYR A 258 8.67 3.77 -1.88
C TYR A 258 9.37 4.54 -0.75
N TYR A 259 10.08 3.86 0.14
CA TYR A 259 10.83 4.54 1.20
C TYR A 259 11.96 5.40 0.64
N THR A 260 12.61 4.94 -0.42
CA THR A 260 13.62 5.75 -1.13
C THR A 260 12.98 6.99 -1.74
N ALA A 261 11.82 6.87 -2.37
CA ALA A 261 11.07 7.99 -2.92
C ALA A 261 10.68 9.00 -1.83
N ILE A 262 10.15 8.54 -0.69
CA ILE A 262 9.81 9.40 0.44
C ILE A 262 11.03 10.17 0.95
N ALA A 263 12.16 9.49 1.11
CA ALA A 263 13.39 10.12 1.59
C ALA A 263 13.94 11.20 0.62
N ARG A 264 13.63 11.10 -0.67
CA ARG A 264 14.17 11.96 -1.73
C ARG A 264 13.20 13.07 -2.18
N LEU A 265 11.90 12.79 -2.22
CA LEU A 265 10.84 13.67 -2.71
C LEU A 265 9.90 14.17 -1.62
N GLY A 266 9.94 13.56 -0.43
CA GLY A 266 9.00 13.82 0.66
C GLY A 266 7.68 13.04 0.51
N VAL A 267 7.03 12.83 1.65
CA VAL A 267 5.80 12.01 1.77
C VAL A 267 4.67 12.53 0.89
N ALA A 268 4.45 13.85 0.82
CA ALA A 268 3.34 14.43 0.07
C ALA A 268 3.42 14.12 -1.44
N VAL A 269 4.60 14.32 -2.04
CA VAL A 269 4.83 14.05 -3.47
C VAL A 269 4.75 12.55 -3.74
N SER A 270 5.45 11.73 -2.95
CA SER A 270 5.45 10.27 -3.16
C SER A 270 4.06 9.66 -3.01
N SER A 271 3.29 10.10 -2.00
CA SER A 271 1.92 9.63 -1.80
C SER A 271 1.01 10.10 -2.93
N GLY A 272 1.14 11.35 -3.39
CA GLY A 272 0.37 11.90 -4.50
C GLY A 272 0.54 11.09 -5.80
N VAL A 273 1.77 10.71 -6.14
CA VAL A 273 2.03 9.85 -7.32
C VAL A 273 1.40 8.47 -7.15
N VAL A 274 1.51 7.86 -5.98
CA VAL A 274 0.92 6.53 -5.70
C VAL A 274 -0.62 6.55 -5.72
N GLN A 275 -1.26 7.71 -5.57
CA GLN A 275 -2.71 7.81 -5.75
C GLN A 275 -3.16 7.51 -7.19
N LEU A 276 -2.27 7.61 -8.18
CA LEU A 276 -2.55 7.25 -9.57
C LEU A 276 -2.62 5.73 -9.81
N GLN A 277 -2.24 4.90 -8.83
CA GLN A 277 -2.21 3.44 -8.97
C GLN A 277 -3.52 2.84 -9.53
N PRO A 278 -4.73 3.19 -9.06
CA PRO A 278 -5.96 2.59 -9.60
C PRO A 278 -6.17 2.86 -11.10
N PHE A 279 -5.67 3.97 -11.63
CA PHE A 279 -5.73 4.30 -13.05
C PHE A 279 -4.75 3.46 -13.86
N VAL A 280 -3.53 3.29 -13.35
CA VAL A 280 -2.53 2.41 -13.98
C VAL A 280 -3.05 0.97 -13.99
N VAL A 281 -3.65 0.52 -12.89
CA VAL A 281 -4.33 -0.80 -12.82
C VAL A 281 -5.48 -0.88 -13.84
N ALA A 282 -6.30 0.16 -13.98
CA ALA A 282 -7.40 0.18 -14.95
C ALA A 282 -6.95 0.08 -16.41
N VAL A 283 -5.90 0.82 -16.78
CA VAL A 283 -5.32 0.72 -18.12
C VAL A 283 -4.69 -0.65 -18.35
N ALA A 284 -3.92 -1.14 -17.38
CA ALA A 284 -3.24 -2.42 -17.48
C ALA A 284 -4.21 -3.60 -17.49
N GLN A 285 -5.29 -3.58 -16.70
CA GLN A 285 -6.30 -4.64 -16.73
C GLN A 285 -7.05 -4.67 -18.08
N MET A 286 -7.26 -3.51 -18.72
CA MET A 286 -7.85 -3.45 -20.05
C MET A 286 -6.93 -4.12 -21.07
N ALA A 287 -5.62 -3.86 -20.99
CA ALA A 287 -4.63 -4.48 -21.88
C ALA A 287 -4.45 -5.99 -21.63
N VAL A 288 -4.44 -6.43 -20.37
CA VAL A 288 -4.13 -7.81 -19.99
C VAL A 288 -5.36 -8.72 -20.01
N PHE A 289 -6.51 -8.22 -19.56
CA PHE A 289 -7.74 -9.01 -19.39
C PHE A 289 -8.88 -8.58 -20.34
N GLY A 290 -8.70 -7.53 -21.14
CA GLY A 290 -9.75 -7.00 -22.02
C GLY A 290 -10.90 -6.32 -21.27
N ARG A 291 -10.73 -6.00 -19.98
CA ARG A 291 -11.80 -5.47 -19.11
C ARG A 291 -11.67 -3.95 -18.96
N ALA A 292 -12.43 -3.21 -19.76
CA ALA A 292 -12.48 -1.75 -19.65
C ALA A 292 -13.39 -1.31 -18.49
N LEU A 293 -13.01 -0.20 -17.83
CA LEU A 293 -13.90 0.51 -16.91
C LEU A 293 -14.99 1.26 -17.65
N ALA A 294 -16.18 1.35 -17.05
CA ALA A 294 -17.24 2.19 -17.57
C ALA A 294 -16.83 3.68 -17.51
N PRO A 295 -17.31 4.54 -18.43
CA PRO A 295 -17.00 5.98 -18.42
C PRO A 295 -17.31 6.66 -17.07
N ALA A 296 -18.39 6.24 -16.40
CA ALA A 296 -18.75 6.75 -15.09
C ALA A 296 -17.73 6.38 -13.98
N GLN A 297 -17.08 5.23 -14.09
CA GLN A 297 -16.02 4.83 -13.16
C GLN A 297 -14.75 5.67 -13.36
N TRP A 298 -14.42 6.05 -14.60
CA TRP A 298 -13.33 7.00 -14.86
C TRP A 298 -13.60 8.37 -14.24
N ALA A 299 -14.82 8.89 -14.42
CA ALA A 299 -15.22 10.16 -13.81
C ALA A 299 -15.21 10.09 -12.28
N GLY A 300 -15.76 9.02 -11.70
CA GLY A 300 -15.74 8.77 -10.25
C GLY A 300 -14.31 8.66 -9.71
N GLY A 301 -13.45 7.91 -10.40
CA GLY A 301 -12.04 7.77 -10.04
C GLY A 301 -11.31 9.10 -10.08
N GLY A 302 -11.61 9.93 -11.09
CA GLY A 302 -11.02 11.26 -11.23
C GLY A 302 -11.39 12.15 -10.07
N MET A 303 -12.68 12.18 -9.72
CA MET A 303 -13.20 12.90 -8.55
C MET A 303 -12.52 12.44 -7.25
N ALA A 304 -12.35 11.12 -7.07
CA ALA A 304 -11.71 10.57 -5.88
C ALA A 304 -10.24 10.98 -5.77
N ILE A 305 -9.47 10.94 -6.86
CA ILE A 305 -8.07 11.40 -6.85
C ILE A 305 -7.99 12.90 -6.59
N THR A 306 -8.84 13.72 -7.22
CA THR A 306 -8.88 15.16 -6.94
C THR A 306 -9.13 15.44 -5.47
N GLY A 307 -10.08 14.74 -4.85
CA GLY A 307 -10.34 14.85 -3.40
C GLY A 307 -9.16 14.43 -2.54
N ALA A 308 -8.47 13.34 -2.91
CA ALA A 308 -7.29 12.88 -2.19
C ALA A 308 -6.10 13.85 -2.32
N CYS A 309 -5.86 14.39 -3.51
CA CYS A 309 -4.84 15.40 -3.75
C CYS A 309 -5.15 16.70 -2.98
N LEU A 310 -6.42 17.10 -2.90
CA LEU A 310 -6.84 18.25 -2.09
C LEU A 310 -6.52 18.02 -0.60
N LEU A 311 -6.81 16.84 -0.05
CA LEU A 311 -6.46 16.49 1.32
C LEU A 311 -4.95 16.54 1.58
N LEU A 312 -4.15 15.95 0.68
CA LEU A 312 -2.69 15.98 0.77
C LEU A 312 -2.16 17.42 0.69
N TRP A 313 -2.75 18.26 -0.17
CA TRP A 313 -2.37 19.66 -0.30
C TRP A 313 -2.67 20.48 0.96
N VAL A 314 -3.85 20.29 1.56
CA VAL A 314 -4.19 20.95 2.84
C VAL A 314 -3.23 20.50 3.94
N GLN A 315 -2.95 19.20 4.04
CA GLN A 315 -2.01 18.65 5.02
C GLN A 315 -0.59 19.23 4.84
N TRP A 316 -0.13 19.34 3.60
CA TRP A 316 1.16 19.94 3.27
C TRP A 316 1.22 21.43 3.67
N GLY A 317 0.15 22.20 3.39
CA GLY A 317 0.06 23.59 3.80
C GLY A 317 0.09 23.79 5.31
N LEU A 318 -0.60 22.93 6.07
CA LEU A 318 -0.63 22.99 7.54
C LEU A 318 0.73 22.62 8.16
N SER A 319 1.39 21.57 7.66
CA SER A 319 2.72 21.16 8.13
C SER A 319 3.81 22.18 7.82
N SER A 320 3.70 22.90 6.70
CA SER A 320 4.64 23.95 6.31
C SER A 320 4.56 25.19 7.21
N ARG A 321 3.38 25.51 7.73
CA ARG A 321 3.16 26.64 8.65
C ARG A 321 3.65 26.40 10.08
N GLY A 322 3.89 25.14 10.46
CA GLY A 322 4.35 24.75 11.80
C GLY A 322 5.87 24.70 11.97
N LYS A 323 6.67 24.93 10.91
CA LYS A 323 8.12 25.05 11.04
C LYS A 323 8.47 26.43 11.63
N PRO A 324 9.25 26.51 12.73
CA PRO A 324 9.81 27.80 13.17
C PRO A 324 10.55 28.46 12.00
N ALA A 325 10.46 29.77 11.88
CA ALA A 325 11.38 30.51 11.02
C ALA A 325 12.81 30.16 11.46
N ASP A 326 13.71 29.91 10.49
CA ASP A 326 15.13 29.76 10.82
C ASP A 326 15.55 30.98 11.67
N PRO A 327 16.26 30.76 12.79
CA PRO A 327 16.78 31.88 13.57
C PRO A 327 17.61 32.76 12.62
N PRO A 328 17.52 34.10 12.73
CA PRO A 328 18.32 34.99 11.91
C PRO A 328 19.78 34.60 12.05
N ASP A 329 20.48 34.51 10.92
CA ASP A 329 21.89 34.16 10.85
C ASP A 329 22.68 35.06 11.81
N PRO A 330 23.31 34.51 12.88
CA PRO A 330 24.10 35.31 13.81
C PRO A 330 25.34 35.92 13.15
N HIS A 331 25.68 35.54 11.92
CA HIS A 331 26.79 36.11 11.15
C HIS A 331 26.39 37.28 10.23
N GLY A 332 25.09 37.59 10.10
CA GLY A 332 24.60 38.68 9.24
C GLY A 332 24.77 40.10 9.80
N VAL A 333 25.17 40.26 11.07
CA VAL A 333 25.28 41.58 11.74
C VAL A 333 26.73 42.11 11.78
N LEU A 334 27.72 41.33 11.37
CA LEU A 334 29.14 41.73 11.44
C LEU A 334 29.73 42.25 10.10
N GLN A 335 28.91 42.56 9.09
CA GLN A 335 29.40 43.03 7.78
C GLN A 335 28.98 44.46 7.38
N GLU A 336 28.36 45.25 8.26
CA GLU A 336 28.02 46.66 7.97
C GLU A 336 28.81 47.69 8.82
N GLN A 337 30.02 47.32 9.26
CA GLN A 337 30.97 48.30 9.83
C GLN A 337 32.37 48.13 9.22
N GLU A 338 32.50 48.44 7.93
CA GLU A 338 33.71 49.02 7.32
C GLU A 338 33.32 50.02 6.22
#